data_AF-Q8K4F7-F1
#
_entry.id   AF-Q8K4F7-F1
#
_cell.length_a   1.000
_cell.length_b   1.000
_cell.length_c   1.000
_cell.angle_alpha   90.00
_cell.angle_beta   90.00
_cell.angle_gamma   90.00
#
_symmetry.space_group_name_H-M   'P 1'
#
loop_
_entity.id
_entity.type
_entity.pdbx_description
1 polymer ?
#
loop_
_entity_poly.entity_id
_entity_poly.type
_entity_poly.pdbx_seq_one_letter_code
_entity_poly.pdbx_strand_id
1 'polypeptide(L)'
;MADTAPQLKRKREQEAEEAETPSTEEKEAGVGNGTSAPVRLPFSGFRVQKVLRESARDKIIFLHGKVNEDSGDTHGEDAVVILEKTPFQVEHVAQLLTGNPELKLQFSNDIYSTYNLFPPRHLSDIKTTVVYPASEKHLQKYMRQDLRLIRETGDDYRSLTLPYLESQSLSIQWVYNILDKKAEADRIVFENPDPSDGFVLIPDLKWNQQQLDDLYLIAICHRRGIRSLRDLTPEHLPLLRNILREGQEAILKRYQVTGDRLRVYLHYLPSYYHLHVHFTALGFEAPGSGVERAHLLAEVIENLECDPKHYQRRTLTFALRTDDPLLQLLQKAQQP
;
A
#
# COMPACT_ATOMS: atom_id res chain seq x y z
N MET A 1 34.48 -30.71 -37.06
CA MET A 1 34.16 -29.49 -37.82
C MET A 1 32.98 -28.85 -37.08
N ALA A 2 33.26 -28.16 -35.97
CA ALA A 2 33.31 -26.68 -35.91
C ALA A 2 31.99 -26.10 -36.45
N ASP A 3 31.05 -25.64 -35.62
CA ASP A 3 31.21 -24.45 -34.77
C ASP A 3 30.52 -24.49 -33.39
N THR A 4 31.23 -23.89 -32.46
CA THR A 4 30.98 -23.57 -31.04
C THR A 4 30.29 -22.21 -30.86
N ALA A 5 29.22 -22.14 -30.04
CA ALA A 5 29.16 -21.43 -28.73
C ALA A 5 28.48 -20.03 -28.77
N PRO A 6 28.05 -19.44 -27.64
CA PRO A 6 27.50 -20.02 -26.39
C PRO A 6 26.26 -19.27 -25.81
N GLN A 7 25.67 -19.90 -24.79
CA GLN A 7 24.61 -19.42 -23.89
C GLN A 7 24.90 -18.05 -23.23
N LEU A 8 23.88 -17.18 -23.17
CA LEU A 8 23.85 -15.99 -22.31
C LEU A 8 22.76 -16.14 -21.25
N LYS A 9 23.22 -16.37 -20.00
CA LYS A 9 22.46 -16.23 -18.75
C LYS A 9 22.04 -14.77 -18.57
N ARG A 10 20.75 -14.51 -18.31
CA ARG A 10 20.29 -13.27 -17.65
C ARG A 10 19.30 -13.61 -16.55
N LYS A 11 19.75 -13.36 -15.32
CA LYS A 11 19.05 -13.47 -14.04
C LYS A 11 18.95 -12.05 -13.50
N ARG A 12 17.76 -11.43 -13.52
CA ARG A 12 17.44 -10.16 -12.83
C ARG A 12 15.96 -9.86 -13.03
N GLU A 13 15.20 -9.92 -11.93
CA GLU A 13 13.92 -9.25 -11.60
C GLU A 13 13.16 -10.12 -10.59
N GLN A 14 13.63 -10.08 -9.35
CA GLN A 14 12.87 -10.33 -8.12
C GLN A 14 13.12 -9.06 -7.33
N GLU A 15 12.10 -8.23 -7.07
CA GLU A 15 12.07 -7.17 -6.02
C GLU A 15 10.94 -6.15 -6.29
N ALA A 16 9.70 -6.57 -6.04
CA ALA A 16 8.60 -5.66 -5.70
C ALA A 16 7.57 -6.31 -4.74
N GLU A 17 7.83 -7.55 -4.28
CA GLU A 17 6.83 -8.41 -3.63
C GLU A 17 7.30 -9.04 -2.30
N GLU A 18 8.47 -8.67 -1.78
CA GLU A 18 8.86 -9.06 -0.43
C GLU A 18 8.44 -7.97 0.55
N ALA A 19 7.24 -8.15 1.11
CA ALA A 19 7.09 -7.93 2.54
C ALA A 19 8.11 -8.87 3.22
N GLU A 20 9.30 -8.33 3.52
CA GLU A 20 10.37 -9.06 4.18
C GLU A 20 9.86 -9.65 5.50
N THR A 21 9.62 -10.96 5.49
CA THR A 21 9.82 -11.80 6.67
C THR A 21 11.26 -11.62 7.11
N PRO A 22 11.54 -11.23 8.37
CA PRO A 22 12.91 -11.06 8.83
C PRO A 22 13.60 -12.42 8.80
N SER A 23 14.62 -12.55 7.95
CA SER A 23 15.56 -13.64 8.00
C SER A 23 16.33 -13.56 9.31
N THR A 24 16.23 -14.62 10.10
CA THR A 24 17.04 -14.86 11.30
C THR A 24 18.50 -15.01 10.90
N GLU A 25 19.24 -13.91 10.91
CA GLU A 25 20.67 -13.90 11.20
C GLU A 25 20.92 -12.88 12.32
N GLU A 26 21.45 -13.40 13.43
CA GLU A 26 21.65 -12.72 14.71
C GLU A 26 22.58 -11.51 14.57
N LYS A 27 22.00 -10.31 14.59
CA LYS A 27 22.63 -9.12 15.19
C LYS A 27 21.60 -8.40 16.04
N GLU A 28 21.75 -8.51 17.35
CA GLU A 28 20.96 -7.80 18.35
C GLU A 28 20.96 -6.29 18.08
N ALA A 29 19.87 -5.78 17.52
CA ALA A 29 19.53 -4.36 17.57
C ALA A 29 18.24 -4.23 18.39
N GLY A 30 18.41 -3.94 19.68
CA GLY A 30 17.32 -3.89 20.65
C GLY A 30 16.25 -2.85 20.31
N VAL A 31 14.99 -3.27 20.41
CA VAL A 31 13.82 -2.38 20.41
C VAL A 31 13.84 -1.57 21.72
N GLY A 32 14.29 -0.32 21.65
CA GLY A 32 14.24 0.61 22.77
C GLY A 32 12.88 1.31 22.86
N ASN A 33 12.17 1.15 23.98
CA ASN A 33 11.02 2.00 24.30
C ASN A 33 11.49 3.45 24.52
N GLY A 34 10.80 4.41 23.92
CA GLY A 34 11.20 5.82 23.85
C GLY A 34 11.59 6.44 25.20
N THR A 35 12.71 7.14 25.23
CA THR A 35 13.19 7.91 26.39
C THR A 35 12.59 9.32 26.37
N SER A 36 12.17 9.84 27.52
CA SER A 36 11.70 11.23 27.66
C SER A 36 12.82 12.27 27.57
N ALA A 37 14.09 11.84 27.60
CA ALA A 37 15.24 12.71 27.47
C ALA A 37 15.45 13.17 26.01
N PRO A 38 15.93 14.40 25.78
CA PRO A 38 16.29 14.86 24.44
C PRO A 38 17.42 14.00 23.87
N VAL A 39 17.14 13.32 22.77
CA VAL A 39 18.10 12.51 22.02
C VAL A 39 18.51 13.27 20.75
N ARG A 40 19.71 13.00 20.23
CA ARG A 40 20.19 13.54 18.96
C ARG A 40 19.91 12.56 17.82
N LEU A 41 19.94 13.06 16.58
CA LEU A 41 19.95 12.20 15.39
C LEU A 41 21.17 11.27 15.40
N PRO A 42 21.12 10.09 14.76
CA PRO A 42 22.20 9.10 14.76
C PRO A 42 23.40 9.47 13.87
N PHE A 43 23.54 10.76 13.50
CA PHE A 43 24.59 11.29 12.63
C PHE A 43 24.82 12.78 12.94
N SER A 44 25.93 13.33 12.42
CA SER A 44 26.28 14.75 12.55
C SER A 44 26.03 15.53 11.26
N GLY A 45 25.37 16.68 11.39
CA GLY A 45 24.96 17.50 10.26
C GLY A 45 23.84 16.86 9.41
N PHE A 46 23.19 17.66 8.58
CA PHE A 46 22.23 17.16 7.59
C PHE A 46 22.13 18.15 6.43
N ARG A 47 22.77 17.84 5.30
CA ARG A 47 22.65 18.63 4.07
C ARG A 47 21.64 17.98 3.15
N VAL A 48 20.50 18.64 2.94
CA VAL A 48 19.45 18.16 2.02
C VAL A 48 20.05 18.04 0.62
N GLN A 49 20.09 16.82 0.10
CA GLN A 49 20.53 16.54 -1.26
C GLN A 49 19.32 16.56 -2.22
N LYS A 50 18.19 15.99 -1.81
CA LYS A 50 16.97 15.91 -2.64
C LYS A 50 15.72 15.70 -1.79
N VAL A 51 14.61 16.33 -2.19
CA VAL A 51 13.27 15.91 -1.73
C VAL A 51 12.88 14.67 -2.52
N LEU A 52 12.82 13.51 -1.87
CA LEU A 52 12.48 12.25 -2.51
C LEU A 52 10.99 12.22 -2.88
N ARG A 53 10.12 12.60 -1.95
CA ARG A 53 8.67 12.67 -2.11
C ARG A 53 8.09 13.68 -1.12
N GLU A 54 7.00 14.32 -1.50
CA GLU A 54 6.18 15.12 -0.59
C GLU A 54 4.70 15.00 -0.93
N SER A 55 3.84 15.16 0.06
CA SER A 55 2.39 15.23 -0.11
C SER A 55 1.83 16.36 0.72
N ALA A 56 1.39 17.43 0.04
CA ALA A 56 0.73 18.56 0.69
C ALA A 56 -0.63 18.17 1.29
N ARG A 57 -1.27 17.10 0.80
CA ARG A 57 -2.51 16.55 1.38
C ARG A 57 -2.20 15.82 2.68
N ASP A 58 -1.28 14.85 2.63
CA ASP A 58 -0.97 13.96 3.76
C ASP A 58 0.00 14.61 4.77
N LYS A 59 0.45 15.85 4.49
CA LYS A 59 1.35 16.64 5.35
C LYS A 59 2.64 15.90 5.70
N ILE A 60 3.21 15.19 4.72
CA ILE A 60 4.42 14.37 4.83
C ILE A 60 5.48 14.76 3.80
N ILE A 61 6.74 14.68 4.17
CA ILE A 61 7.91 14.89 3.31
C ILE A 61 8.99 13.85 3.58
N PHE A 62 9.66 13.40 2.52
CA PHE A 62 10.73 12.40 2.52
C PHE A 62 11.99 13.08 1.96
N LEU A 63 13.03 13.16 2.77
CA LEU A 63 14.25 13.90 2.46
C LEU A 63 15.43 12.94 2.35
N HIS A 64 16.19 13.05 1.27
CA HIS A 64 17.52 12.49 1.16
C HIS A 64 18.52 13.55 1.62
N GLY A 65 19.31 13.22 2.64
CA GLY A 65 20.40 14.07 3.12
C GLY A 65 21.74 13.37 3.09
N LYS A 66 22.79 14.17 2.93
CA LYS A 66 24.17 13.80 3.22
C LYS A 66 24.50 14.18 4.66
N VAL A 67 25.12 13.25 5.37
CA VAL A 67 25.45 13.36 6.80
C VAL A 67 26.92 12.98 7.03
N ASN A 68 27.48 13.36 8.19
CA ASN A 68 28.88 13.13 8.55
C ASN A 68 29.87 13.70 7.51
N GLU A 69 29.57 14.89 6.97
CA GLU A 69 30.46 15.57 6.00
C GLU A 69 31.68 16.22 6.69
N ASP A 70 31.59 16.51 7.99
CA ASP A 70 32.66 17.18 8.76
C ASP A 70 33.80 16.22 9.21
N SER A 71 33.65 14.90 9.04
CA SER A 71 34.58 13.90 9.60
C SER A 71 35.86 13.66 8.80
N GLY A 72 36.10 14.39 7.70
CA GLY A 72 37.36 14.36 6.92
C GLY A 72 37.61 13.04 6.18
N ASP A 73 37.65 13.11 4.83
CA ASP A 73 37.91 12.02 3.85
C ASP A 73 36.76 11.11 3.40
N THR A 74 35.51 11.36 3.81
CA THR A 74 34.33 10.61 3.30
C THR A 74 33.38 11.53 2.53
N HIS A 75 32.84 11.06 1.39
CA HIS A 75 31.83 11.76 0.55
C HIS A 75 30.45 11.97 1.22
N GLY A 76 30.40 11.97 2.55
CA GLY A 76 29.17 11.95 3.34
C GLY A 76 28.41 10.62 3.18
N GLU A 77 27.77 10.18 4.26
CA GLU A 77 26.88 9.02 4.22
C GLU A 77 25.47 9.47 3.84
N ASP A 78 24.69 8.55 3.28
CA ASP A 78 23.30 8.81 2.90
C ASP A 78 22.35 8.52 4.07
N ALA A 79 21.41 9.43 4.30
CA ALA A 79 20.31 9.25 5.24
C ALA A 79 18.98 9.65 4.59
N VAL A 80 17.91 8.93 4.95
CA VAL A 80 16.54 9.37 4.65
C VAL A 80 15.87 9.84 5.92
N VAL A 81 15.32 11.05 5.90
CA VAL A 81 14.53 11.64 6.99
C VAL A 81 13.11 11.87 6.50
N ILE A 82 12.14 11.27 7.19
CA ILE A 82 10.72 11.38 6.87
C ILE A 82 10.06 12.19 7.98
N LEU A 83 9.36 13.26 7.60
CA LEU A 83 8.66 14.15 8.51
C LEU A 83 7.19 14.15 8.17
N GLU A 84 6.35 13.82 9.14
CA GLU A 84 4.89 13.72 9.00
C GLU A 84 4.22 14.53 10.11
N LYS A 85 3.25 15.38 9.76
CA LYS A 85 2.43 16.06 10.78
C LYS A 85 1.56 15.04 11.51
N THR A 86 1.41 15.21 12.81
CA THR A 86 0.56 14.35 13.62
C THR A 86 -0.92 14.73 13.47
N PRO A 87 -1.83 13.74 13.53
CA PRO A 87 -3.26 14.03 13.63
C PRO A 87 -3.60 14.78 14.92
N PHE A 88 -4.67 15.58 14.88
CA PHE A 88 -5.18 16.24 16.07
C PHE A 88 -5.81 15.25 17.05
N GLN A 89 -5.64 15.53 18.36
CA GLN A 89 -6.40 14.88 19.42
C GLN A 89 -7.52 15.84 19.85
N VAL A 90 -8.77 15.35 19.81
CA VAL A 90 -9.98 16.18 19.98
C VAL A 90 -9.95 16.94 21.31
N GLU A 91 -9.54 16.26 22.38
CA GLU A 91 -9.47 16.81 23.73
C GLU A 91 -8.45 17.95 23.82
N HIS A 92 -7.28 17.81 23.21
CA HIS A 92 -6.25 18.86 23.20
C HIS A 92 -6.68 20.08 22.39
N VAL A 93 -7.32 19.86 21.23
CA VAL A 93 -7.84 20.96 20.41
C VAL A 93 -8.97 21.69 21.13
N ALA A 94 -9.89 20.96 21.75
CA ALA A 94 -11.00 21.55 22.50
C ALA A 94 -10.48 22.43 23.65
N GLN A 95 -9.52 21.93 24.43
CA GLN A 95 -8.88 22.71 25.50
C GLN A 95 -8.21 23.99 24.97
N LEU A 96 -7.45 23.89 23.86
CA LEU A 96 -6.81 25.06 23.24
C LEU A 96 -7.82 26.13 22.81
N LEU A 97 -8.93 25.72 22.20
CA LEU A 97 -9.95 26.64 21.69
C LEU A 97 -10.78 27.32 22.80
N THR A 98 -10.85 26.73 23.99
CA THR A 98 -11.48 27.38 25.17
C THR A 98 -10.56 28.40 25.87
N GLY A 99 -9.27 28.39 25.54
CA GLY A 99 -8.30 29.34 26.07
C GLY A 99 -8.17 30.61 25.24
N ASN A 100 -6.98 31.20 25.26
CA ASN A 100 -6.60 32.34 24.40
C ASN A 100 -5.50 31.89 23.43
N PRO A 101 -5.84 31.20 22.32
CA PRO A 101 -4.86 30.73 21.37
C PRO A 101 -4.13 31.89 20.69
N GLU A 102 -2.84 31.70 20.39
CA GLU A 102 -2.07 32.64 19.59
C GLU A 102 -2.50 32.55 18.12
N LEU A 103 -3.22 33.57 17.66
CA LEU A 103 -3.83 33.62 16.34
C LEU A 103 -3.32 34.84 15.56
N LYS A 104 -2.99 34.63 14.28
CA LYS A 104 -2.76 35.70 13.31
C LYS A 104 -3.77 35.57 12.17
N LEU A 105 -4.68 36.53 12.07
CA LEU A 105 -5.69 36.57 11.02
C LEU A 105 -5.02 36.61 9.63
N GLN A 106 -5.45 35.72 8.73
CA GLN A 106 -5.04 35.72 7.32
C GLN A 106 -6.11 36.36 6.43
N PHE A 107 -7.38 36.00 6.64
CA PHE A 107 -8.50 36.44 5.82
C PHE A 107 -9.77 36.48 6.66
N SER A 108 -10.66 37.43 6.35
CA SER A 108 -11.98 37.54 6.98
C SER A 108 -13.00 38.01 5.94
N ASN A 109 -14.13 37.34 5.84
CA ASN A 109 -15.27 37.73 5.02
C ASN A 109 -16.58 37.26 5.67
N ASP A 110 -17.44 38.21 6.04
CA ASP A 110 -18.69 37.99 6.76
C ASP A 110 -18.50 37.08 7.99
N ILE A 111 -19.07 35.87 7.97
CA ILE A 111 -18.96 34.88 9.05
C ILE A 111 -17.73 33.96 8.93
N TYR A 112 -16.93 34.08 7.88
CA TYR A 112 -15.77 33.22 7.63
C TYR A 112 -14.46 33.96 7.94
N SER A 113 -13.62 33.38 8.79
CA SER A 113 -12.28 33.87 9.06
C SER A 113 -11.28 32.72 9.09
N THR A 114 -10.08 32.98 8.56
CA THR A 114 -8.96 32.02 8.53
C THR A 114 -7.79 32.61 9.28
N TYR A 115 -7.17 31.80 10.15
CA TYR A 115 -6.08 32.22 11.02
C TYR A 115 -4.88 31.29 10.84
N ASN A 116 -3.68 31.84 11.00
CA ASN A 116 -2.52 31.06 11.43
C ASN A 116 -2.63 30.87 12.94
N LEU A 117 -2.74 29.61 13.37
CA LEU A 117 -2.70 29.21 14.77
C LEU A 117 -1.28 28.74 15.11
N PHE A 118 -0.73 29.27 16.20
CA PHE A 118 0.54 28.82 16.77
C PHE A 118 0.24 28.02 18.05
N PRO A 119 0.11 26.68 17.95
CA PRO A 119 -0.31 25.88 19.08
C PRO A 119 0.84 25.68 20.08
N PRO A 120 0.53 25.34 21.34
CA PRO A 120 1.53 24.92 22.32
C PRO A 120 2.30 23.67 21.86
N ARG A 121 3.50 23.45 22.43
CA ARG A 121 4.46 22.41 22.02
C ARG A 121 3.88 20.98 21.90
N HIS A 122 2.88 20.63 22.71
CA HIS A 122 2.28 19.29 22.71
C HIS A 122 1.36 19.02 21.49
N LEU A 123 1.02 20.04 20.72
CA LEU A 123 0.23 19.98 19.48
C LEU A 123 1.07 20.26 18.22
N SER A 124 2.37 20.48 18.40
CA SER A 124 3.31 20.83 17.32
C SER A 124 4.36 19.74 17.10
N ASP A 125 4.09 18.51 17.54
CA ASP A 125 4.98 17.39 17.32
C ASP A 125 4.98 16.99 15.84
N ILE A 126 6.13 16.52 15.37
CA ILE A 126 6.32 16.04 14.01
C ILE A 126 6.90 14.64 14.13
N LYS A 127 6.16 13.65 13.64
CA LYS A 127 6.62 12.28 13.56
C LYS A 127 7.83 12.25 12.63
N THR A 128 8.98 11.91 13.19
CA THR A 128 10.28 11.92 12.50
C THR A 128 10.79 10.49 12.41
N THR A 129 10.93 9.95 11.20
CA THR A 129 11.52 8.63 10.95
C THR A 129 12.87 8.82 10.27
N VAL A 130 13.89 8.08 10.73
CA VAL A 130 15.25 8.17 10.20
C VAL A 130 15.69 6.80 9.71
N VAL A 131 16.16 6.74 8.46
CA VAL A 131 16.84 5.57 7.89
C VAL A 131 18.30 5.95 7.67
N TYR A 132 19.19 5.35 8.45
CA TYR A 132 20.62 5.61 8.40
C TYR A 132 21.42 4.36 8.80
N PRO A 133 22.45 3.96 8.02
CA PRO A 133 22.76 4.45 6.68
C PRO A 133 21.69 4.03 5.65
N ALA A 134 21.32 4.92 4.74
CA ALA A 134 20.38 4.64 3.67
C ALA A 134 21.09 4.01 2.47
N SER A 135 20.57 2.88 1.97
CA SER A 135 21.05 2.25 0.75
C SER A 135 20.38 2.86 -0.48
N GLU A 136 20.92 2.61 -1.67
CA GLU A 136 20.27 3.01 -2.93
C GLU A 136 18.83 2.46 -3.03
N LYS A 137 18.59 1.24 -2.52
CA LYS A 137 17.24 0.65 -2.46
C LYS A 137 16.28 1.50 -1.62
N HIS A 138 16.73 2.04 -0.48
CA HIS A 138 15.93 2.96 0.33
C HIS A 138 15.62 4.26 -0.43
N LEU A 139 16.61 4.82 -1.14
CA LEU A 139 16.41 6.03 -1.94
C LEU A 139 15.37 5.82 -3.04
N GLN A 140 15.49 4.74 -3.81
CA GLN A 140 14.54 4.38 -4.87
C GLN A 140 13.13 4.10 -4.32
N LYS A 141 13.03 3.46 -3.16
CA LYS A 141 11.74 3.18 -2.48
C LYS A 141 10.97 4.46 -2.12
N TYR A 142 11.65 5.48 -1.61
CA TYR A 142 11.02 6.73 -1.18
C TYR A 142 10.95 7.80 -2.26
N MET A 143 11.68 7.63 -3.37
CA MET A 143 11.63 8.52 -4.50
C MET A 143 10.21 8.54 -5.08
N ARG A 144 9.71 9.74 -5.38
CA ARG A 144 8.42 9.95 -6.02
C ARG A 144 8.44 9.20 -7.34
N GLN A 145 7.61 8.17 -7.41
CA GLN A 145 7.40 7.40 -8.63
C GLN A 145 6.38 8.15 -9.46
N ASP A 146 6.80 8.61 -10.64
CA ASP A 146 5.86 9.17 -11.61
C ASP A 146 5.01 8.02 -12.14
N LEU A 147 3.70 8.18 -11.98
CA LEU A 147 2.72 7.21 -12.45
C LEU A 147 2.17 7.65 -13.82
N ARG A 148 1.88 6.67 -14.67
CA ARG A 148 1.21 6.85 -15.95
C ARG A 148 0.01 5.93 -16.00
N LEU A 149 -1.13 6.48 -16.40
CA LEU A 149 -2.31 5.67 -16.70
C LEU A 149 -2.10 4.92 -18.02
N ILE A 150 -2.51 3.66 -18.02
CA ILE A 150 -2.59 2.81 -19.20
C ILE A 150 -4.00 2.22 -19.27
N ARG A 151 -4.51 2.05 -20.49
CA ARG A 151 -5.82 1.45 -20.76
C ARG A 151 -5.60 0.12 -21.44
N GLU A 152 -5.58 -0.96 -20.69
CA GLU A 152 -5.26 -2.29 -21.19
C GLU A 152 -6.52 -2.98 -21.73
N THR A 153 -6.54 -3.27 -23.02
CA THR A 153 -7.62 -4.05 -23.64
C THR A 153 -7.59 -5.52 -23.19
N GLY A 154 -8.67 -6.27 -23.41
CA GLY A 154 -8.64 -7.71 -23.16
C GLY A 154 -7.56 -8.45 -23.98
N ASP A 155 -7.25 -7.95 -25.18
CA ASP A 155 -6.19 -8.50 -26.05
C ASP A 155 -4.79 -8.14 -25.54
N ASP A 156 -4.57 -6.90 -25.08
CA ASP A 156 -3.31 -6.48 -24.46
C ASP A 156 -3.00 -7.34 -23.24
N TYR A 157 -4.02 -7.61 -22.40
CA TYR A 157 -3.85 -8.49 -21.24
C TYR A 157 -3.36 -9.88 -21.66
N ARG A 158 -4.03 -10.51 -22.63
CA ARG A 158 -3.70 -11.87 -23.09
C ARG A 158 -2.34 -11.96 -23.77
N SER A 159 -1.99 -10.94 -24.57
CA SER A 159 -0.81 -10.98 -25.45
C SER A 159 0.45 -10.38 -24.82
N LEU A 160 0.32 -9.49 -23.83
CA LEU A 160 1.44 -8.73 -23.26
C LEU A 160 1.53 -8.90 -21.75
N THR A 161 0.49 -8.49 -21.02
CA THR A 161 0.53 -8.47 -19.55
C THR A 161 0.64 -9.87 -18.99
N LEU A 162 -0.20 -10.81 -19.44
CA LEU A 162 -0.20 -12.17 -18.90
C LEU A 162 1.15 -12.89 -19.13
N PRO A 163 1.74 -12.90 -20.35
CA PRO A 163 3.08 -13.45 -20.54
C PRO A 163 4.16 -12.74 -19.71
N TYR A 164 4.06 -11.42 -19.55
CA TYR A 164 4.99 -10.67 -18.71
C TYR A 164 4.88 -11.12 -17.25
N LEU A 165 3.67 -11.22 -16.69
CA LEU A 165 3.45 -11.68 -15.33
C LEU A 165 3.95 -13.11 -15.11
N GLU A 166 3.72 -14.01 -16.07
CA GLU A 166 4.21 -15.40 -15.99
C GLU A 166 5.75 -15.49 -16.07
N SER A 167 6.41 -14.49 -16.69
CA SER A 167 7.87 -14.38 -16.70
C SER A 167 8.45 -13.88 -15.38
N GLN A 168 7.66 -13.16 -14.58
CA GLN A 168 8.04 -12.64 -13.28
C GLN A 168 7.72 -13.73 -12.23
N SER A 169 8.74 -14.43 -11.72
CA SER A 169 8.58 -15.49 -10.72
C SER A 169 8.26 -14.92 -9.33
N LEU A 170 7.07 -14.35 -9.20
CA LEU A 170 6.52 -13.69 -8.02
C LEU A 170 6.01 -14.72 -7.01
N SER A 171 6.53 -14.66 -5.78
CA SER A 171 6.25 -15.66 -4.75
C SER A 171 5.08 -15.23 -3.86
N ILE A 172 3.97 -15.92 -4.01
CA ILE A 172 2.80 -15.79 -3.14
C ILE A 172 2.80 -16.80 -1.98
N GLN A 173 3.97 -17.32 -1.60
CA GLN A 173 4.08 -18.36 -0.56
C GLN A 173 3.53 -17.91 0.79
N TRP A 174 3.64 -16.62 1.12
CA TRP A 174 3.08 -16.07 2.35
C TRP A 174 1.54 -16.18 2.38
N VAL A 175 0.87 -16.00 1.23
CA VAL A 175 -0.59 -16.21 1.07
C VAL A 175 -0.93 -17.66 1.39
N TYR A 176 -0.13 -18.58 0.84
CA TYR A 176 -0.33 -20.01 1.04
C TYR A 176 -0.08 -20.43 2.49
N ASN A 177 0.87 -19.78 3.18
CA ASN A 177 1.10 -20.02 4.60
C ASN A 177 -0.10 -19.62 5.45
N ILE A 178 -0.83 -18.53 5.12
CA ILE A 178 -2.08 -18.14 5.79
C ILE A 178 -3.19 -19.15 5.52
N LEU A 179 -3.40 -19.51 4.25
CA LEU A 179 -4.45 -20.45 3.86
C LEU A 179 -4.23 -21.84 4.48
N ASP A 180 -2.98 -22.31 4.50
CA ASP A 180 -2.56 -23.59 5.08
C ASP A 180 -2.37 -23.55 6.61
N LYS A 181 -2.65 -22.41 7.26
CA LYS A 181 -2.53 -22.21 8.72
C LYS A 181 -1.10 -22.39 9.27
N LYS A 182 -0.09 -22.18 8.43
CA LYS A 182 1.33 -22.21 8.78
C LYS A 182 1.84 -20.87 9.32
N ALA A 183 1.14 -19.77 9.03
CA ALA A 183 1.43 -18.43 9.54
C ALA A 183 0.12 -17.65 9.77
N GLU A 184 0.14 -16.73 10.74
CA GLU A 184 -0.97 -15.81 11.07
C GLU A 184 -2.34 -16.48 11.33
N ALA A 185 -2.37 -17.77 11.66
CA ALA A 185 -3.62 -18.50 11.91
C ALA A 185 -4.43 -17.90 13.08
N ASP A 186 -3.74 -17.36 14.08
CA ASP A 186 -4.30 -16.68 15.24
C ASP A 186 -4.90 -15.30 14.94
N ARG A 187 -4.55 -14.70 13.79
CA ARG A 187 -5.06 -13.41 13.32
C ARG A 187 -6.32 -13.52 12.48
N ILE A 188 -6.73 -14.74 12.10
CA ILE A 188 -7.93 -14.96 11.28
C ILE A 188 -9.17 -14.54 12.07
N VAL A 189 -9.96 -13.63 11.48
CA VAL A 189 -11.21 -13.10 12.06
C VAL A 189 -12.40 -13.96 11.68
N PHE A 190 -12.40 -14.49 10.46
CA PHE A 190 -13.44 -15.36 9.92
C PHE A 190 -12.84 -16.27 8.85
N GLU A 191 -13.39 -17.47 8.71
CA GLU A 191 -13.03 -18.40 7.65
C GLU A 191 -14.28 -19.14 7.18
N ASN A 192 -14.51 -19.12 5.88
CA ASN A 192 -15.35 -20.10 5.20
C ASN A 192 -14.40 -21.15 4.60
N PRO A 193 -14.37 -22.39 5.13
CA PRO A 193 -13.34 -23.37 4.78
C PRO A 193 -13.58 -24.10 3.46
N ASP A 194 -14.62 -23.75 2.70
CA ASP A 194 -14.89 -24.39 1.42
C ASP A 194 -13.70 -24.18 0.44
N PRO A 195 -13.17 -25.24 -0.18
CA PRO A 195 -11.98 -25.13 -1.04
C PRO A 195 -12.21 -24.35 -2.34
N SER A 196 -13.46 -24.20 -2.78
CA SER A 196 -13.84 -23.54 -4.03
C SER A 196 -14.43 -22.15 -3.81
N ASP A 197 -15.36 -22.03 -2.86
CA ASP A 197 -16.17 -20.84 -2.60
C ASP A 197 -15.89 -20.19 -1.24
N GLY A 198 -14.88 -20.70 -0.53
CA GLY A 198 -14.45 -20.23 0.77
C GLY A 198 -13.28 -19.25 0.72
N PHE A 199 -13.05 -18.59 1.85
CA PHE A 199 -12.02 -17.58 2.04
C PHE A 199 -11.65 -17.41 3.52
N VAL A 200 -10.47 -16.84 3.75
CA VAL A 200 -10.02 -16.36 5.07
C VAL A 200 -10.11 -14.84 5.12
N LEU A 201 -10.66 -14.28 6.20
CA LEU A 201 -10.66 -12.84 6.49
C LEU A 201 -9.66 -12.52 7.61
N ILE A 202 -8.70 -11.65 7.35
CA ILE A 202 -7.59 -11.33 8.25
C ILE A 202 -7.29 -9.83 8.28
N PRO A 203 -6.90 -9.23 9.44
CA PRO A 203 -6.44 -7.84 9.51
C PRO A 203 -5.19 -7.61 8.65
N ASP A 204 -5.20 -6.54 7.85
CA ASP A 204 -4.06 -6.12 7.04
C ASP A 204 -2.88 -5.71 7.96
N LEU A 205 -1.64 -5.94 7.50
CA LEU A 205 -0.42 -5.57 8.23
C LEU A 205 -0.34 -4.08 8.61
N LYS A 206 -0.98 -3.20 7.85
CA LYS A 206 -1.02 -1.75 8.07
C LYS A 206 -1.96 -1.35 9.22
N TRP A 207 -2.88 -2.22 9.64
CA TRP A 207 -3.86 -1.91 10.67
C TRP A 207 -3.44 -2.49 12.03
N ASN A 208 -3.20 -1.59 12.99
CA ASN A 208 -2.77 -1.95 14.35
C ASN A 208 -3.94 -2.36 15.28
N GLN A 209 -5.18 -2.31 14.76
CA GLN A 209 -6.41 -2.68 15.48
C GLN A 209 -6.72 -1.83 16.74
N GLN A 210 -6.08 -0.67 16.90
CA GLN A 210 -6.33 0.21 18.05
C GLN A 210 -7.58 1.08 17.89
N GLN A 211 -8.00 1.34 16.65
CA GLN A 211 -9.18 2.13 16.33
C GLN A 211 -9.87 1.60 15.06
N LEU A 212 -11.10 2.06 14.81
CA LEU A 212 -11.94 1.58 13.70
C LEU A 212 -12.04 2.56 12.51
N ASP A 213 -11.63 3.81 12.69
CA ASP A 213 -11.50 4.83 11.65
C ASP A 213 -10.51 4.44 10.53
N ASP A 214 -9.49 3.61 10.82
CA ASP A 214 -8.54 3.04 9.86
C ASP A 214 -8.68 1.52 9.69
N LEU A 215 -9.85 0.96 10.06
CA LEU A 215 -10.14 -0.47 9.91
C LEU A 215 -9.76 -0.95 8.51
N TYR A 216 -8.95 -2.01 8.46
CA TYR A 216 -8.47 -2.63 7.23
C TYR A 216 -8.32 -4.13 7.40
N LEU A 217 -9.18 -4.90 6.75
CA LEU A 217 -9.07 -6.36 6.60
C LEU A 217 -8.90 -6.75 5.13
N ILE A 218 -8.38 -7.95 4.91
CA ILE A 218 -8.27 -8.59 3.60
C ILE A 218 -8.96 -9.96 3.66
N ALA A 219 -9.80 -10.24 2.67
CA ALA A 219 -10.29 -11.58 2.38
C ALA A 219 -9.42 -12.24 1.31
N ILE A 220 -8.94 -13.45 1.55
CA ILE A 220 -8.10 -14.25 0.64
C ILE A 220 -8.86 -15.54 0.32
N CYS A 221 -9.18 -15.80 -0.95
CA CYS A 221 -9.92 -17.00 -1.32
C CYS A 221 -9.08 -18.28 -1.13
N HIS A 222 -9.72 -19.40 -0.76
CA HIS A 222 -9.00 -20.69 -0.68
C HIS A 222 -8.60 -21.22 -2.06
N ARG A 223 -9.50 -21.04 -3.04
CA ARG A 223 -9.31 -21.48 -4.42
C ARG A 223 -8.04 -20.87 -5.00
N ARG A 224 -7.13 -21.73 -5.47
CA ARG A 224 -5.85 -21.35 -6.08
C ARG A 224 -6.03 -21.04 -7.57
N GLY A 225 -5.13 -20.23 -8.13
CA GLY A 225 -5.07 -19.97 -9.58
C GLY A 225 -5.94 -18.83 -10.09
N ILE A 226 -6.68 -18.13 -9.23
CA ILE A 226 -7.37 -16.88 -9.60
C ILE A 226 -6.39 -15.72 -9.36
N ARG A 227 -5.76 -15.21 -10.42
CA ARG A 227 -4.64 -14.26 -10.30
C ARG A 227 -5.10 -12.82 -10.06
N SER A 228 -6.18 -12.41 -10.74
CA SER A 228 -6.72 -11.05 -10.65
C SER A 228 -8.16 -10.99 -11.16
N LEU A 229 -8.72 -9.77 -11.29
CA LEU A 229 -10.02 -9.54 -11.94
C LEU A 229 -10.15 -10.23 -13.31
N ARG A 230 -9.06 -10.34 -14.09
CA ARG A 230 -9.08 -10.93 -15.44
C ARG A 230 -9.46 -12.40 -15.48
N ASP A 231 -9.25 -13.14 -14.39
CA ASP A 231 -9.60 -14.55 -14.28
C ASP A 231 -11.06 -14.76 -13.79
N LEU A 232 -11.76 -13.71 -13.39
CA LEU A 232 -13.13 -13.81 -12.87
C LEU A 232 -14.15 -14.12 -13.97
N THR A 233 -15.04 -15.06 -13.68
CA THR A 233 -16.12 -15.55 -14.55
C THR A 233 -17.36 -15.81 -13.70
N PRO A 234 -18.54 -16.08 -14.28
CA PRO A 234 -19.73 -16.43 -13.49
C PRO A 234 -19.58 -17.64 -12.57
N GLU A 235 -18.62 -18.53 -12.86
CA GLU A 235 -18.26 -19.66 -11.98
C GLU A 235 -17.83 -19.20 -10.58
N HIS A 236 -17.26 -18.00 -10.48
CA HIS A 236 -16.75 -17.43 -9.24
C HIS A 236 -17.81 -16.60 -8.48
N LEU A 237 -19.02 -16.43 -9.01
CA LEU A 237 -20.07 -15.66 -8.34
C LEU A 237 -20.40 -16.17 -6.92
N PRO A 238 -20.46 -17.48 -6.64
CA PRO A 238 -20.67 -17.97 -5.27
C PRO A 238 -19.56 -17.50 -4.31
N LEU A 239 -18.28 -17.72 -4.66
CA LEU A 239 -17.12 -17.20 -3.93
C LEU A 239 -17.21 -15.68 -3.67
N LEU A 240 -17.46 -14.87 -4.70
CA LEU A 240 -17.51 -13.41 -4.59
C LEU A 240 -18.64 -12.94 -3.68
N ARG A 241 -19.82 -13.55 -3.78
CA ARG A 241 -20.98 -13.24 -2.92
C ARG A 241 -20.72 -13.68 -1.47
N ASN A 242 -20.07 -14.82 -1.26
CA ASN A 242 -19.67 -15.26 0.09
C ASN A 242 -18.70 -14.27 0.71
N ILE A 243 -17.65 -13.85 -0.01
CA ILE A 243 -16.70 -12.83 0.48
C ILE A 243 -17.44 -11.56 0.88
N LEU A 244 -18.32 -11.03 0.02
CA LEU A 244 -19.05 -9.79 0.32
C LEU A 244 -19.95 -9.94 1.54
N ARG A 245 -20.85 -10.93 1.53
CA ARG A 245 -21.86 -11.13 2.58
C ARG A 245 -21.22 -11.54 3.91
N GLU A 246 -20.48 -12.65 3.91
CA GLU A 246 -19.94 -13.24 5.13
C GLU A 246 -18.79 -12.39 5.69
N GLY A 247 -18.03 -11.70 4.82
CA GLY A 247 -17.02 -10.73 5.24
C GLY A 247 -17.64 -9.54 5.98
N GLN A 248 -18.71 -8.96 5.45
CA GLN A 248 -19.44 -7.87 6.13
C GLN A 248 -20.10 -8.34 7.43
N GLU A 249 -20.71 -9.53 7.45
CA GLU A 249 -21.31 -10.12 8.65
C GLU A 249 -20.26 -10.39 9.75
N ALA A 250 -19.09 -10.91 9.37
CA ALA A 250 -17.98 -11.12 10.30
C ALA A 250 -17.46 -9.81 10.90
N ILE A 251 -17.31 -8.76 10.08
CA ILE A 251 -16.87 -7.44 10.53
C ILE A 251 -17.91 -6.81 11.47
N LEU A 252 -19.20 -6.91 11.13
CA LEU A 252 -20.30 -6.45 11.99
C LEU A 252 -20.28 -7.18 13.34
N LYS A 253 -20.14 -8.51 13.33
CA LYS A 253 -20.13 -9.32 14.56
C LYS A 253 -18.91 -9.01 15.43
N ARG A 254 -17.73 -8.81 14.83
CA ARG A 254 -16.45 -8.67 15.55
C ARG A 254 -16.17 -7.24 16.02
N TYR A 255 -16.51 -6.24 15.21
CA TYR A 255 -16.11 -4.84 15.39
C TYR A 255 -17.31 -3.88 15.43
N GLN A 256 -18.54 -4.37 15.29
CA GLN A 256 -19.77 -3.55 15.32
C GLN A 256 -19.79 -2.46 14.24
N VAL A 257 -19.11 -2.70 13.12
CA VAL A 257 -19.12 -1.82 11.94
C VAL A 257 -20.09 -2.38 10.91
N THR A 258 -21.10 -1.59 10.54
CA THR A 258 -22.14 -1.95 9.57
C THR A 258 -21.60 -1.91 8.14
N GLY A 259 -22.20 -2.70 7.24
CA GLY A 259 -21.72 -2.85 5.86
C GLY A 259 -21.72 -1.56 5.04
N ASP A 260 -22.62 -0.61 5.34
CA ASP A 260 -22.70 0.72 4.73
C ASP A 260 -21.57 1.68 5.19
N ARG A 261 -20.82 1.30 6.23
CA ARG A 261 -19.61 1.98 6.70
C ARG A 261 -18.33 1.35 6.17
N LEU A 262 -18.43 0.41 5.23
CA LEU A 262 -17.29 -0.26 4.62
C LEU A 262 -17.17 0.06 3.13
N ARG A 263 -15.94 0.25 2.67
CA ARG A 263 -15.57 0.18 1.26
C ARG A 263 -14.98 -1.21 1.01
N VAL A 264 -15.62 -1.99 0.14
CA VAL A 264 -15.23 -3.39 -0.16
C VAL A 264 -14.84 -3.50 -1.63
N TYR A 265 -13.57 -3.79 -1.92
CA TYR A 265 -13.02 -3.62 -3.27
C TYR A 265 -11.82 -4.53 -3.57
N LEU A 266 -11.49 -4.67 -4.85
CA LEU A 266 -10.30 -5.36 -5.34
C LEU A 266 -9.35 -4.35 -6.00
N HIS A 267 -8.06 -4.68 -6.07
CA HIS A 267 -7.10 -3.91 -6.84
C HIS A 267 -6.91 -4.46 -8.25
N TYR A 268 -6.75 -3.55 -9.21
CA TYR A 268 -6.20 -3.83 -10.54
C TYR A 268 -5.16 -2.76 -10.94
N LEU A 269 -3.89 -3.07 -11.14
CA LEU A 269 -3.26 -4.37 -10.87
C LEU A 269 -3.17 -4.66 -9.36
N PRO A 270 -3.34 -5.92 -8.95
CA PRO A 270 -3.12 -6.33 -7.57
C PRO A 270 -1.62 -6.26 -7.23
N SER A 271 -1.31 -6.14 -5.94
CA SER A 271 0.09 -6.20 -5.48
C SER A 271 0.64 -7.63 -5.47
N TYR A 272 -0.22 -8.65 -5.48
CA TYR A 272 0.14 -10.06 -5.58
C TYR A 272 -0.96 -10.85 -6.31
N TYR A 273 -0.57 -11.86 -7.08
CA TYR A 273 -1.45 -12.53 -8.04
C TYR A 273 -2.16 -13.78 -7.46
N HIS A 274 -2.88 -13.55 -6.37
CA HIS A 274 -3.88 -14.47 -5.81
C HIS A 274 -5.07 -13.61 -5.34
N LEU A 275 -6.28 -13.93 -5.78
CA LEU A 275 -7.46 -13.08 -5.59
C LEU A 275 -7.67 -12.75 -4.10
N HIS A 276 -7.76 -11.46 -3.83
CA HIS A 276 -8.02 -10.92 -2.52
C HIS A 276 -8.92 -9.69 -2.60
N VAL A 277 -9.67 -9.45 -1.54
CA VAL A 277 -10.63 -8.34 -1.43
C VAL A 277 -10.28 -7.53 -0.19
N HIS A 278 -10.20 -6.22 -0.35
CA HIS A 278 -9.96 -5.25 0.70
C HIS A 278 -11.28 -4.82 1.34
N PHE A 279 -11.32 -4.82 2.67
CA PHE A 279 -12.40 -4.25 3.48
C PHE A 279 -11.81 -3.11 4.29
N THR A 280 -12.17 -1.87 3.95
CA THR A 280 -11.69 -0.68 4.66
C THR A 280 -12.85 0.09 5.25
N ALA A 281 -12.65 0.79 6.37
CA ALA A 281 -13.60 1.80 6.81
C ALA A 281 -13.87 2.82 5.68
N LEU A 282 -15.13 3.22 5.50
CA LEU A 282 -15.52 4.15 4.43
C LEU A 282 -14.86 5.53 4.63
N GLY A 283 -14.74 5.97 5.88
CA GLY A 283 -14.06 7.21 6.26
C GLY A 283 -12.54 7.17 6.13
N PHE A 284 -11.94 5.98 5.94
CA PHE A 284 -10.52 5.84 5.71
C PHE A 284 -10.19 6.07 4.23
N GLU A 285 -9.34 7.07 3.93
CA GLU A 285 -8.71 7.24 2.62
C GLU A 285 -7.55 6.24 2.43
N ALA A 286 -7.88 4.95 2.40
CA ALA A 286 -6.89 3.88 2.32
C ALA A 286 -6.04 3.97 1.02
N PRO A 287 -4.70 3.82 1.09
CA PRO A 287 -3.87 3.78 -0.10
C PRO A 287 -4.33 2.65 -1.06
N GLY A 288 -4.59 3.02 -2.32
CA GLY A 288 -5.08 2.10 -3.35
C GLY A 288 -6.59 2.09 -3.53
N SER A 289 -7.36 2.85 -2.74
CA SER A 289 -8.82 2.99 -2.91
C SER A 289 -9.24 3.97 -4.03
N GLY A 290 -8.28 4.49 -4.81
CA GLY A 290 -8.53 5.38 -5.95
C GLY A 290 -9.15 4.65 -7.14
N VAL A 291 -9.96 5.33 -7.95
CA VAL A 291 -10.71 4.75 -9.08
C VAL A 291 -9.80 4.15 -10.16
N GLU A 292 -8.55 4.61 -10.24
CA GLU A 292 -7.51 4.08 -11.12
C GLU A 292 -6.94 2.74 -10.66
N ARG A 293 -7.43 2.16 -9.55
CA ARG A 293 -6.97 0.88 -9.03
C ARG A 293 -8.06 0.05 -8.37
N ALA A 294 -8.97 0.67 -7.64
CA ALA A 294 -10.02 0.00 -6.87
C ALA A 294 -11.25 -0.31 -7.72
N HIS A 295 -11.74 -1.54 -7.62
CA HIS A 295 -12.99 -2.01 -8.20
C HIS A 295 -13.90 -2.53 -7.09
N LEU A 296 -15.07 -1.92 -6.88
CA LEU A 296 -15.99 -2.32 -5.82
C LEU A 296 -16.48 -3.76 -6.05
N LEU A 297 -16.44 -4.61 -5.01
CA LEU A 297 -16.80 -6.02 -5.12
C LEU A 297 -18.28 -6.20 -5.54
N ALA A 298 -19.18 -5.35 -5.05
CA ALA A 298 -20.59 -5.36 -5.44
C ALA A 298 -20.75 -5.12 -6.96
N GLU A 299 -20.08 -4.10 -7.51
CA GLU A 299 -20.08 -3.83 -8.95
C GLU A 299 -19.41 -4.95 -9.75
N VAL A 300 -18.38 -5.61 -9.19
CA VAL A 300 -17.72 -6.74 -9.83
C VAL A 300 -18.66 -7.94 -9.98
N ILE A 301 -19.47 -8.20 -8.96
CA ILE A 301 -20.52 -9.23 -8.98
C ILE A 301 -21.57 -8.88 -10.04
N GLU A 302 -22.11 -7.65 -10.01
CA GLU A 302 -23.14 -7.20 -10.96
C GLU A 302 -22.63 -7.21 -12.41
N ASN A 303 -21.36 -6.83 -12.64
CA ASN A 303 -20.73 -6.88 -13.95
C ASN A 303 -20.69 -8.30 -14.53
N LEU A 304 -20.38 -9.31 -13.71
CA LEU A 304 -20.36 -10.72 -14.12
C LEU A 304 -21.76 -11.29 -14.35
N GLU A 305 -22.74 -10.82 -13.56
CA GLU A 305 -24.16 -11.17 -13.73
C GLU A 305 -24.72 -10.61 -15.05
N CYS A 306 -24.31 -9.39 -15.42
CA CYS A 306 -24.76 -8.73 -16.65
C CYS A 306 -24.00 -9.16 -17.91
N ASP A 307 -22.67 -9.34 -17.81
CA ASP A 307 -21.80 -9.75 -18.91
C ASP A 307 -20.84 -10.85 -18.42
N PRO A 308 -21.12 -12.14 -18.73
CA PRO A 308 -20.28 -13.27 -18.36
C PRO A 308 -18.82 -13.19 -18.77
N LYS A 309 -18.48 -12.35 -19.76
CA LYS A 309 -17.10 -12.17 -20.26
C LYS A 309 -16.58 -10.75 -20.03
N HIS A 310 -17.18 -10.01 -19.10
CA HIS A 310 -16.85 -8.61 -18.82
C HIS A 310 -15.35 -8.42 -18.63
N TYR A 311 -14.76 -9.15 -17.69
CA TYR A 311 -13.36 -8.98 -17.32
C TYR A 311 -12.37 -9.52 -18.35
N GLN A 312 -12.77 -10.43 -19.24
CA GLN A 312 -11.90 -10.89 -20.34
C GLN A 312 -11.92 -9.95 -21.54
N ARG A 313 -12.97 -9.13 -21.70
CA ARG A 313 -13.17 -8.29 -22.90
C ARG A 313 -12.96 -6.81 -22.65
N ARG A 314 -13.48 -6.28 -21.54
CA ARG A 314 -13.49 -4.84 -21.27
C ARG A 314 -12.07 -4.33 -21.03
N THR A 315 -11.84 -3.10 -21.44
CA THR A 315 -10.60 -2.37 -21.14
C THR A 315 -10.59 -2.00 -19.67
N LEU A 316 -9.50 -2.34 -18.96
CA LEU A 316 -9.27 -1.93 -17.59
C LEU A 316 -8.21 -0.82 -17.57
N THR A 317 -8.44 0.22 -16.78
CA THR A 317 -7.53 1.37 -16.66
C THR A 317 -6.80 1.28 -15.34
N PHE A 318 -5.47 1.36 -15.37
CA PHE A 318 -4.66 1.35 -14.16
C PHE A 318 -3.41 2.21 -14.30
N ALA A 319 -2.75 2.47 -13.17
CA ALA A 319 -1.50 3.22 -13.13
C ALA A 319 -0.28 2.28 -13.03
N LEU A 320 0.77 2.57 -13.80
CA LEU A 320 2.10 1.96 -13.68
C LEU A 320 3.15 3.04 -13.49
N ARG A 321 4.29 2.67 -12.91
CA ARG A 321 5.45 3.56 -12.80
C ARG A 321 6.10 3.77 -14.17
N THR A 322 6.69 4.93 -14.38
CA THR A 322 7.45 5.24 -15.61
C THR A 322 8.62 4.30 -15.87
N ASP A 323 9.17 3.69 -14.82
CA ASP A 323 10.26 2.72 -14.88
C ASP A 323 9.79 1.26 -14.97
N ASP A 324 8.49 1.01 -14.92
CA ASP A 324 7.94 -0.34 -15.01
C ASP A 324 8.09 -0.90 -16.43
N PRO A 325 8.77 -2.05 -16.63
CA PRO A 325 8.92 -2.66 -17.95
C PRO A 325 7.57 -2.97 -18.63
N LEU A 326 6.52 -3.30 -17.86
CA LEU A 326 5.18 -3.57 -18.40
C LEU A 326 4.58 -2.33 -19.06
N LEU A 327 4.83 -1.14 -18.51
CA LEU A 327 4.35 0.11 -19.10
C LEU A 327 4.94 0.30 -20.50
N GLN A 328 6.23 0.02 -20.66
CA GLN A 328 6.91 0.14 -21.94
C GLN A 328 6.37 -0.88 -22.96
N LEU A 329 6.08 -2.11 -22.53
CA LEU A 329 5.49 -3.15 -23.39
C LEU A 329 4.10 -2.72 -23.89
N LEU A 330 3.23 -2.29 -22.98
CA LEU A 330 1.88 -1.83 -23.33
C LEU A 330 1.90 -0.59 -24.22
N GLN A 331 2.74 0.40 -23.92
CA GLN A 331 2.86 1.61 -24.73
C GLN A 331 3.37 1.32 -26.14
N LYS A 332 4.34 0.41 -26.30
CA LYS A 332 4.84 0.03 -27.64
C LYS A 332 3.77 -0.67 -28.49
N ALA A 333 2.93 -1.50 -27.89
CA ALA A 333 1.86 -2.18 -28.61
C ALA A 333 0.68 -1.26 -28.97
N GLN A 334 0.47 -0.20 -28.19
CA GLN A 334 -0.59 0.80 -28.43
C GLN A 334 -0.15 1.99 -29.29
N GLN A 335 1.12 2.02 -29.73
CA GLN A 335 1.57 3.00 -30.71
C GLN A 335 0.98 2.69 -32.09
N PRO A 336 0.49 3.72 -32.81
CA PRO A 336 -0.13 3.55 -34.12
C PRO A 336 0.82 3.04 -35.21
#